data_AF-A0A821TUT9-F1
#
_entry.id   AF-A0A821TUT9-F1
#
_cell.length_a   1.000
_cell.length_b   1.000
_cell.length_c   1.000
_cell.angle_alpha   90.00
_cell.angle_beta   90.00
_cell.angle_gamma   90.00
#
_symmetry.space_group_name_H-M   'P 1'
#
loop_
_entity.id
_entity.type
_entity.pdbx_description
1 polymer ?
#
loop_
_entity_poly.entity_id
_entity_poly.type
_entity_poly.pdbx_seq_one_letter_code
_entity_poly.pdbx_strand_id
1 'polypeptide(L)'
;NHTSSRATFISSLTLLKTVGLIKDVTRGLTFAQQLQAGSVWVNDYAAVCNQAPFGGFKQSGHGRELGRYGLEEYYEVKTVVVKLI
;
A
#
# COMPACT_ATOMS: atom_id res chain seq x y z
N ASN A 1 -17.19 22.97 -3.85
CA ASN A 1 -15.74 22.78 -4.09
C ASN A 1 -14.95 22.36 -2.85
N HIS A 2 -15.46 21.41 -2.04
CA HIS A 2 -14.86 21.08 -0.74
C HIS A 2 -15.06 19.60 -0.31
N THR A 3 -14.92 18.65 -1.23
CA THR A 3 -15.21 17.22 -0.96
C THR A 3 -14.10 16.27 -1.39
N SER A 4 -12.82 16.59 -1.09
CA SER A 4 -11.70 15.65 -1.23
C SER A 4 -10.80 15.65 0.01
N SER A 5 -11.43 15.63 1.19
CA SER A 5 -10.71 15.68 2.45
C SER A 5 -10.22 14.28 2.87
N ARG A 6 -8.93 14.04 2.61
CA ARG A 6 -7.94 13.59 3.60
C ARG A 6 -8.32 12.35 4.42
N ALA A 7 -8.33 11.17 3.79
CA ALA A 7 -8.14 9.92 4.53
C ALA A 7 -6.68 9.47 4.39
N THR A 8 -5.90 9.72 5.44
CA THR A 8 -4.51 9.27 5.62
C THR A 8 -4.55 8.26 6.77
N PHE A 9 -4.67 6.97 6.47
CA PHE A 9 -4.67 5.92 7.49
C PHE A 9 -4.02 4.69 6.86
N ILE A 10 -3.23 3.97 7.63
CA ILE A 10 -2.38 2.82 7.24
C ILE A 10 -3.11 1.75 6.39
N SER A 11 -4.43 1.76 6.39
CA SER A 11 -5.24 1.24 5.30
C SER A 11 -6.42 2.19 5.10
N SER A 12 -6.64 2.64 3.88
CA SER A 12 -7.86 3.39 3.58
C SER A 12 -8.64 2.56 2.60
N LEU A 13 -9.47 1.66 3.14
CA LEU A 13 -10.92 1.76 3.01
C LEU A 13 -11.58 0.37 3.09
N THR A 14 -12.07 0.00 4.28
CA THR A 14 -13.20 -0.94 4.37
C THR A 14 -14.47 -0.18 3.99
N LEU A 15 -14.75 -0.01 2.70
CA LEU A 15 -16.10 0.23 2.20
C LEU A 15 -16.49 -1.14 1.63
N LEU A 16 -17.29 -1.99 2.27
CA LEU A 16 -18.60 -1.69 2.80
C LEU A 16 -19.03 -2.83 3.75
N LYS A 17 -19.32 -2.53 5.01
CA LYS A 17 -20.25 -3.34 5.80
C LYS A 17 -21.70 -2.82 5.71
N THR A 18 -21.96 -1.78 4.90
CA THR A 18 -23.28 -1.11 4.95
C THR A 18 -23.99 -0.88 3.60
N VAL A 19 -23.39 -0.98 2.40
CA VAL A 19 -24.12 -0.73 1.12
C VAL A 19 -23.81 -1.71 -0.04
N GLY A 20 -23.07 -2.81 0.20
CA GLY A 20 -22.93 -3.91 -0.77
C GLY A 20 -21.61 -3.94 -1.53
N LEU A 21 -21.07 -5.15 -1.70
CA LEU A 21 -19.80 -5.43 -2.36
C LEU A 21 -19.74 -4.79 -3.77
N ILE A 22 -18.55 -4.33 -4.16
CA ILE A 22 -18.31 -3.81 -5.51
C ILE A 22 -18.42 -4.97 -6.49
N LYS A 23 -19.50 -5.00 -7.28
CA LYS A 23 -19.73 -6.04 -8.30
C LYS A 23 -18.89 -5.84 -9.57
N ASP A 24 -18.55 -4.60 -9.88
CA ASP A 24 -17.74 -4.24 -11.06
C ASP A 24 -16.29 -4.03 -10.65
N VAL A 25 -15.44 -5.00 -11.00
CA VAL A 25 -14.01 -5.00 -10.69
C VAL A 25 -13.31 -3.75 -11.24
N THR A 26 -13.72 -3.26 -12.41
CA THR A 26 -13.13 -2.06 -13.04
C THR A 26 -13.32 -0.85 -12.14
N ARG A 27 -14.53 -0.67 -11.61
CA ARG A 27 -14.82 0.42 -10.66
C ARG A 27 -14.01 0.29 -9.38
N GLY A 28 -13.87 -0.93 -8.85
CA GLY A 28 -13.04 -1.20 -7.68
C GLY A 28 -11.58 -0.81 -7.89
N LEU A 29 -11.02 -1.17 -9.05
CA LEU A 29 -9.64 -0.84 -9.42
C LEU A 29 -9.44 0.67 -9.66
N THR A 30 -10.35 1.34 -10.39
CA THR A 30 -10.29 2.78 -10.59
C THR A 30 -10.33 3.53 -9.26
N PHE A 31 -11.18 3.09 -8.36
CA PHE A 31 -11.28 3.68 -7.03
C PHE A 31 -10.00 3.44 -6.20
N ALA A 32 -9.47 2.21 -6.20
CA ALA A 32 -8.23 1.88 -5.51
C ALA A 32 -7.03 2.72 -6.00
N GLN A 33 -6.96 3.00 -7.30
CA GLN A 33 -5.91 3.84 -7.89
C GLN A 33 -5.98 5.32 -7.46
N GLN A 34 -7.15 5.82 -7.08
CA GLN A 34 -7.34 7.21 -6.65
C GLN A 34 -7.00 7.43 -5.17
N LEU A 35 -6.92 6.35 -4.38
CA LEU A 35 -6.65 6.43 -2.95
C LEU A 35 -5.18 6.66 -2.65
N GLN A 36 -4.93 7.57 -1.71
CA GLN A 36 -3.60 7.83 -1.16
C GLN A 36 -3.36 6.95 0.08
N ALA A 37 -3.25 5.64 -0.14
CA ALA A 37 -3.03 4.62 0.89
C ALA A 37 -1.88 3.69 0.48
N GLY A 38 -1.19 3.10 1.47
CA GLY A 38 -0.13 2.13 1.18
C GLY A 38 -0.65 0.72 0.88
N SER A 39 -1.83 0.37 1.39
CA SER A 39 -2.54 -0.89 1.11
C SER A 39 -4.03 -0.62 0.93
N VAL A 40 -4.65 -1.26 -0.07
CA VAL A 40 -6.08 -1.18 -0.38
C VAL A 40 -6.61 -2.59 -0.63
N TRP A 41 -7.76 -2.92 -0.02
CA TRP A 41 -8.46 -4.18 -0.25
C TRP A 41 -9.82 -3.91 -0.87
N VAL A 42 -10.14 -4.61 -1.96
CA VAL A 42 -11.42 -4.50 -2.65
C VAL A 42 -12.22 -5.77 -2.36
N ASN A 43 -13.39 -5.62 -1.74
CA ASN A 43 -14.26 -6.73 -1.31
C ASN A 43 -13.61 -7.72 -0.32
N ASP A 44 -12.51 -7.32 0.33
CA ASP A 44 -11.81 -8.13 1.31
C ASP A 44 -11.34 -7.24 2.46
N TYR A 45 -10.89 -7.84 3.55
CA TYR A 45 -10.39 -7.12 4.72
C TYR A 45 -9.23 -7.85 5.39
N ALA A 46 -8.15 -7.11 5.65
CA ALA A 46 -6.95 -7.65 6.30
C ALA A 46 -6.33 -8.86 5.57
N ALA A 47 -6.51 -8.94 4.26
CA ALA A 47 -5.82 -9.89 3.39
C ALA A 47 -4.34 -9.46 3.24
N VAL A 48 -3.56 -9.75 4.28
CA VAL A 48 -2.13 -9.46 4.35
C VAL A 48 -1.35 -10.69 3.91
N CYS A 49 -0.33 -10.47 3.09
CA CYS A 49 0.52 -11.52 2.54
C CYS A 49 1.98 -11.14 2.79
N ASN A 50 2.79 -12.06 3.30
CA ASN A 50 4.19 -11.80 3.67
C ASN A 50 5.06 -11.36 2.48
N GLN A 51 4.64 -11.68 1.26
CA GLN A 51 5.32 -11.34 0.01
C GLN A 51 4.93 -9.94 -0.50
N ALA A 52 3.75 -9.43 -0.11
CA ALA A 52 3.25 -8.15 -0.55
C ALA A 52 3.70 -7.03 0.40
N PRO A 53 4.20 -5.89 -0.09
CA PRO A 53 4.63 -4.80 0.76
C PRO A 53 3.43 -4.22 1.52
N PHE A 54 3.64 -3.88 2.78
CA PHE A 54 2.66 -3.24 3.65
C PHE A 54 3.23 -1.92 4.18
N GLY A 55 2.39 -0.90 4.38
CA GLY A 55 2.87 0.35 4.98
C GLY A 55 1.88 1.50 4.85
N GLY A 56 2.22 2.62 5.48
CA GLY A 56 1.43 3.83 5.48
C GLY A 56 1.70 4.76 4.28
N PHE A 57 0.82 5.75 4.14
CA PHE A 57 1.03 6.91 3.27
C PHE A 57 0.98 8.20 4.11
N LYS A 58 1.80 9.21 3.79
CA LYS A 58 1.94 10.46 4.57
C LYS A 58 2.25 10.21 6.07
N GLN A 59 1.46 10.77 6.98
CA GLN A 59 1.68 10.69 8.43
C GLN A 59 1.44 9.30 9.02
N SER A 60 0.90 8.37 8.24
CA SER A 60 0.67 6.99 8.65
C SER A 60 1.94 6.15 8.75
N GLY A 61 3.07 6.62 8.22
CA GLY A 61 4.34 5.91 8.32
C GLY A 61 5.28 6.22 7.17
N HIS A 62 6.55 5.83 7.35
CA HIS A 62 7.60 5.90 6.34
C HIS A 62 8.08 4.48 6.01
N GLY A 63 8.61 4.29 4.80
CA GLY A 63 9.09 2.98 4.35
C GLY A 63 7.97 1.98 4.04
N ARG A 64 8.38 0.73 3.86
CA ARG A 64 7.51 -0.44 3.70
C ARG A 64 8.00 -1.55 4.62
N GLU A 65 7.08 -2.42 4.99
CA GLU A 65 7.34 -3.69 5.65
C GLU A 65 6.93 -4.83 4.74
N LEU A 66 7.34 -6.05 5.08
CA LEU A 66 7.06 -7.27 4.31
C LEU A 66 7.64 -7.25 2.88
N GLY A 67 7.62 -8.41 2.22
CA GLY A 67 8.13 -8.57 0.87
C GLY A 67 9.58 -8.12 0.70
N ARG A 68 9.96 -7.88 -0.56
CA ARG A 68 11.31 -7.41 -0.91
C ARG A 68 11.58 -5.99 -0.40
N TYR A 69 10.59 -5.11 -0.53
CA TYR A 69 10.70 -3.70 -0.14
C TYR A 69 10.87 -3.54 1.37
N GLY A 70 10.28 -4.41 2.19
CA GLY A 70 10.49 -4.39 3.63
C GLY A 70 11.92 -4.77 4.02
N LEU A 71 12.57 -5.66 3.27
CA LEU A 71 13.96 -6.02 3.53
C LEU A 71 14.92 -4.85 3.24
N GLU A 72 14.60 -3.99 2.27
CA GLU A 72 15.41 -2.82 1.90
C GLU A 72 15.63 -1.86 3.08
N GLU A 73 14.75 -1.87 4.08
CA GLU A 73 14.90 -1.06 5.31
C GLU A 73 15.91 -1.66 6.33
N TYR A 74 16.35 -2.91 6.12
CA TYR A 74 17.22 -3.64 7.08
C TYR A 74 18.61 -3.97 6.54
N TYR A 75 18.95 -3.53 5.32
CA TYR A 75 20.30 -3.71 4.77
C TYR A 75 20.77 -2.47 4.03
N GLU A 76 22.09 -2.32 3.97
CA GLU A 76 22.74 -1.26 3.22
C GLU A 76 23.37 -1.82 1.93
N VAL A 77 23.12 -1.15 0.80
CA VAL A 77 23.70 -1.56 -0.49
C VAL A 77 25.13 -1.04 -0.60
N LYS A 78 26.08 -1.96 -0.83
CA LYS A 78 27.50 -1.63 -0.99
C LYS A 78 28.02 -2.05 -2.36
N THR A 79 28.54 -1.09 -3.12
CA THR A 79 29.23 -1.35 -4.40
C THR A 79 30.73 -1.48 -4.18
N VAL A 80 31.33 -2.55 -4.70
CA VAL A 80 32.79 -2.79 -4.65
C VAL A 80 33.31 -2.97 -6.07
N VAL A 81 34.36 -2.21 -6.43
CA VAL A 81 35.02 -2.30 -7.73
C VAL A 81 36.47 -2.69 -7.52
N VAL A 82 36.91 -3.75 -8.20
CA VAL A 82 38.28 -4.25 -8.13
C VAL A 82 38.91 -4.17 -9.52
N LYS A 83 40.06 -3.49 -9.62
CA LYS A 83 40.89 -3.51 -10.82
C LYS A 83 41.83 -4.72 -10.73
N LEU A 84 41.77 -5.61 -11.73
CA LEU A 84 42.73 -6.70 -11.87
C LEU A 84 44.00 -6.18 -12.58
N ILE A 85 45.16 -6.67 -12.14
CA ILE A 85 46.47 -6.40 -12.75
C ILE A 85 46.66 -7.20 -14.03
#